data_AF-R6W566-F1
#
_entry.id   AF-R6W566-F1
#
_cell.length_a   1.000
_cell.length_b   1.000
_cell.length_c   1.000
_cell.angle_alpha   90.00
_cell.angle_beta   90.00
_cell.angle_gamma   90.00
#
_symmetry.space_group_name_H-M   'P 1'
#
loop_
_entity.id
_entity.type
_entity.pdbx_description
1 polymer ?
#
loop_
_entity_poly.entity_id
_entity_poly.type
_entity_poly.pdbx_seq_one_letter_code
_entity_poly.pdbx_strand_id
1 'polypeptide(L)'
;MPADYSYYLLPESSEYRRYDALVDLLSSVYSPDSDVIDRLLTYPTAAGAIIKVDGDDTVICKTYLPDYTLVPDTENADFVESDAFHAKFTVPTSDGREYTFTAAKHDGEWFLENSLFLLWLDGRSDVKWEDSGLKPGQNEGSAKRLTGKCLVINLFIDDAVSKWSDDDIEGTLAFVNAGTDFISAQAEAYGADLSLYVTDKRSSVYLKTSRNITTSMEDYLWIELLFADTTYRNLEGCVSSYFDLDEYDNWCVLLHINKMGRSYALACNSTFYDYNIYSSERAVMYYSTDTDYTYYSVAGTYAHELLHLFGAGDLYDNFISPDAAEALEHFYPNAIMSVVGNDMEMFGICPYTAYLIGWIDSIPEPFDRLLIPAG
;
A
#
# COMPACT_ATOMS: atom_id res chain seq x y z
N MET A 1 -9.45 -11.21 6.53
CA MET A 1 -10.17 -11.13 5.26
C MET A 1 -9.96 -9.75 4.64
N PRO A 2 -9.15 -9.60 3.59
CA PRO A 2 -9.29 -8.44 2.69
C PRO A 2 -10.76 -8.35 2.29
N ALA A 3 -11.25 -7.13 2.00
CA ALA A 3 -12.60 -6.89 1.51
C ALA A 3 -13.08 -8.09 0.68
N ASP A 4 -14.22 -8.70 1.03
CA ASP A 4 -14.80 -9.74 0.18
C ASP A 4 -15.05 -9.10 -1.18
N TYR A 5 -14.04 -9.15 -2.06
CA TYR A 5 -14.18 -8.90 -3.48
C TYR A 5 -15.39 -9.73 -3.85
N SER A 6 -16.47 -9.06 -4.23
CA SER A 6 -17.73 -9.75 -4.38
C SER A 6 -17.67 -10.49 -5.71
N TYR A 7 -17.11 -11.68 -5.62
CA TYR A 7 -17.03 -12.64 -6.69
C TYR A 7 -18.42 -13.18 -6.91
N TYR A 8 -18.91 -12.97 -8.12
CA TYR A 8 -20.22 -13.40 -8.52
C TYR A 8 -20.07 -14.51 -9.54
N LEU A 9 -20.55 -15.68 -9.14
CA LEU A 9 -20.81 -16.78 -10.04
C LEU A 9 -21.85 -16.32 -11.07
N LEU A 10 -21.50 -16.44 -12.35
CA LEU A 10 -22.44 -16.11 -13.41
C LEU A 10 -23.74 -16.92 -13.29
N PRO A 11 -24.91 -16.33 -13.59
CA PRO A 11 -26.19 -17.01 -13.44
C PRO A 11 -26.27 -18.20 -14.39
N GLU A 12 -27.07 -19.22 -14.05
CA GLU A 12 -27.26 -20.42 -14.90
C GLU A 12 -27.71 -20.09 -16.34
N SER A 13 -28.36 -18.96 -16.52
CA SER A 13 -28.79 -18.47 -17.82
C SER A 13 -27.66 -17.85 -18.66
N SER A 14 -26.47 -17.63 -18.10
CA SER A 14 -25.34 -17.06 -18.82
C SER A 14 -24.65 -18.14 -19.66
N GLU A 15 -24.52 -17.88 -20.94
CA GLU A 15 -23.79 -18.74 -21.87
C GLU A 15 -22.29 -18.85 -21.53
N TYR A 16 -21.73 -17.88 -20.80
CA TYR A 16 -20.33 -17.85 -20.37
C TYR A 16 -20.14 -18.31 -18.92
N ARG A 17 -21.18 -18.89 -18.30
CA ARG A 17 -21.07 -19.43 -16.95
C ARG A 17 -19.98 -20.47 -16.83
N ARG A 18 -19.78 -21.28 -17.87
CA ARG A 18 -18.73 -22.28 -17.91
C ARG A 18 -17.43 -21.64 -18.41
N TYR A 19 -16.32 -21.96 -17.74
CA TYR A 19 -15.03 -21.35 -18.02
C TYR A 19 -14.52 -21.66 -19.43
N ASP A 20 -14.74 -22.88 -19.92
CA ASP A 20 -14.43 -23.27 -21.30
C ASP A 20 -15.16 -22.42 -22.33
N ALA A 21 -16.46 -22.17 -22.14
CA ALA A 21 -17.26 -21.32 -23.02
C ALA A 21 -16.78 -19.85 -23.02
N LEU A 22 -16.32 -19.35 -21.88
CA LEU A 22 -15.68 -18.02 -21.81
C LEU A 22 -14.34 -18.01 -22.56
N VAL A 23 -13.49 -19.04 -22.37
CA VAL A 23 -12.20 -19.15 -23.06
C VAL A 23 -12.39 -19.24 -24.58
N ASP A 24 -13.40 -19.99 -25.04
CA ASP A 24 -13.75 -20.09 -26.46
C ASP A 24 -14.19 -18.72 -27.03
N LEU A 25 -15.01 -17.96 -26.29
CA LEU A 25 -15.36 -16.59 -26.68
C LEU A 25 -14.11 -15.72 -26.79
N LEU A 26 -13.28 -15.68 -25.75
CA LEU A 26 -12.09 -14.84 -25.73
C LEU A 26 -11.12 -15.22 -26.85
N SER A 27 -10.94 -16.51 -27.11
CA SER A 27 -10.09 -17.02 -28.20
C SER A 27 -10.67 -16.75 -29.60
N SER A 28 -11.97 -16.52 -29.72
CA SER A 28 -12.60 -16.09 -30.99
C SER A 28 -12.40 -14.61 -31.29
N VAL A 29 -12.05 -13.81 -30.28
CA VAL A 29 -11.89 -12.36 -30.37
C VAL A 29 -10.42 -11.97 -30.39
N TYR A 30 -9.62 -12.59 -29.53
CA TYR A 30 -8.22 -12.22 -29.29
C TYR A 30 -7.26 -13.22 -29.92
N SER A 31 -6.13 -12.70 -30.43
CA SER A 31 -5.06 -13.52 -31.00
C SER A 31 -4.46 -14.45 -29.94
N PRO A 32 -3.99 -15.67 -30.31
CA PRO A 32 -3.20 -16.51 -29.41
C PRO A 32 -1.93 -15.84 -28.87
N ASP A 33 -1.40 -14.83 -29.57
CA ASP A 33 -0.21 -14.07 -29.15
C ASP A 33 -0.58 -12.85 -28.26
N SER A 34 -1.88 -12.60 -28.03
CA SER A 34 -2.37 -11.53 -27.16
C SER A 34 -2.27 -11.91 -25.68
N ASP A 35 -1.89 -10.97 -24.82
CA ASP A 35 -1.84 -11.13 -23.36
C ASP A 35 -3.19 -10.83 -22.68
N VAL A 36 -4.23 -10.44 -23.43
CA VAL A 36 -5.52 -9.99 -22.89
C VAL A 36 -6.17 -11.06 -22.01
N ILE A 37 -6.13 -12.32 -22.43
CA ILE A 37 -6.73 -13.43 -21.68
C ILE A 37 -6.03 -13.59 -20.33
N ASP A 38 -4.69 -13.63 -20.33
CA ASP A 38 -3.89 -13.72 -19.12
C ASP A 38 -4.11 -12.52 -18.20
N ARG A 39 -4.18 -11.30 -18.75
CA ARG A 39 -4.49 -10.08 -17.99
C ARG A 39 -5.87 -10.13 -17.35
N LEU A 40 -6.91 -10.58 -18.05
CA LEU A 40 -8.25 -10.73 -17.44
C LEU A 40 -8.28 -11.76 -16.30
N LEU A 41 -7.39 -12.76 -16.34
CA LEU A 41 -7.26 -13.82 -15.33
C LEU A 41 -6.31 -13.47 -14.18
N THR A 42 -5.59 -12.35 -14.25
CA THR A 42 -4.57 -11.99 -13.26
C THR A 42 -4.71 -10.57 -12.74
N TYR A 43 -5.33 -9.67 -13.50
CA TYR A 43 -5.46 -8.27 -13.13
C TYR A 43 -6.64 -8.04 -12.18
N PRO A 44 -6.49 -7.19 -11.16
CA PRO A 44 -5.23 -6.69 -10.64
C PRO A 44 -4.51 -7.73 -9.78
N THR A 45 -3.21 -7.82 -9.97
CA THR A 45 -2.35 -8.86 -9.38
C THR A 45 -2.38 -8.83 -7.84
N ALA A 46 -2.51 -7.64 -7.25
CA ALA A 46 -2.49 -7.44 -5.79
C ALA A 46 -3.88 -7.48 -5.13
N ALA A 47 -4.96 -7.59 -5.89
CA ALA A 47 -6.35 -7.44 -5.42
C ALA A 47 -7.29 -8.54 -5.95
N GLY A 48 -6.74 -9.56 -6.61
CA GLY A 48 -7.50 -10.68 -7.15
C GLY A 48 -8.08 -10.40 -8.53
N ALA A 49 -7.96 -11.40 -9.39
CA ALA A 49 -8.29 -11.31 -10.80
C ALA A 49 -9.74 -10.90 -11.09
N ILE A 50 -9.95 -10.17 -12.19
CA ILE A 50 -11.27 -9.87 -12.75
C ILE A 50 -12.05 -11.16 -12.98
N ILE A 51 -11.39 -12.21 -13.47
CA ILE A 51 -11.97 -13.52 -13.72
C ILE A 51 -11.24 -14.59 -12.88
N LYS A 52 -12.02 -15.39 -12.17
CA LYS A 52 -11.58 -16.60 -11.46
C LYS A 52 -12.33 -17.82 -11.98
N VAL A 53 -11.76 -18.99 -11.69
CA VAL A 53 -12.36 -20.29 -11.97
C VAL A 53 -12.65 -20.99 -10.65
N ASP A 54 -13.92 -21.36 -10.43
CA ASP A 54 -14.34 -22.19 -9.31
C ASP A 54 -14.86 -23.54 -9.85
N GLY A 55 -14.02 -24.56 -9.75
CA GLY A 55 -14.23 -25.82 -10.46
C GLY A 55 -14.16 -25.61 -11.97
N ASP A 56 -15.33 -25.65 -12.62
CA ASP A 56 -15.48 -25.37 -14.05
C ASP A 56 -16.25 -24.07 -14.33
N ASP A 57 -16.73 -23.40 -13.28
CA ASP A 57 -17.58 -22.23 -13.40
C ASP A 57 -16.73 -20.95 -13.40
N THR A 58 -17.13 -20.01 -14.25
CA THR A 58 -16.60 -18.65 -14.35
C THR A 58 -17.14 -17.80 -13.20
N VAL A 59 -16.24 -17.17 -12.47
CA VAL A 59 -16.56 -16.26 -11.39
C VAL A 59 -15.95 -14.90 -11.68
N ILE A 60 -16.77 -13.84 -11.66
CA ILE A 60 -16.31 -12.48 -12.01
C ILE A 60 -16.27 -11.59 -10.78
N CYS A 61 -15.20 -10.82 -10.63
CA CYS A 61 -15.05 -9.82 -9.60
C CYS A 61 -15.97 -8.61 -9.90
N LYS A 62 -17.01 -8.42 -9.10
CA LYS A 62 -17.92 -7.25 -9.24
C LYS A 62 -17.23 -5.92 -8.97
N THR A 63 -16.16 -5.93 -8.19
CA THR A 63 -15.41 -4.72 -7.83
C THR A 63 -14.86 -3.99 -9.07
N TYR A 64 -14.47 -4.71 -10.13
CA TYR A 64 -14.00 -4.11 -11.39
C TYR A 64 -15.10 -3.98 -12.46
N LEU A 65 -16.35 -4.23 -12.10
CA LEU A 65 -17.52 -4.16 -12.99
C LEU A 65 -18.49 -3.01 -12.63
N PRO A 66 -18.07 -1.75 -12.40
CA PRO A 66 -19.05 -0.67 -12.44
C PRO A 66 -19.54 -0.51 -13.89
N ASP A 67 -20.86 -0.29 -14.06
CA ASP A 67 -21.59 -0.17 -15.33
C ASP A 67 -20.70 0.30 -16.50
N TYR A 68 -20.15 -0.68 -17.24
CA TYR A 68 -19.29 -0.44 -18.38
C TYR A 68 -20.15 0.13 -19.52
N THR A 69 -20.37 1.43 -19.45
CA THR A 69 -21.20 2.24 -20.36
C THR A 69 -20.39 2.85 -21.49
N LEU A 70 -19.12 2.46 -21.60
CA LEU A 70 -18.26 2.86 -22.71
C LEU A 70 -18.74 2.16 -23.98
N VAL A 71 -19.26 2.96 -24.91
CA VAL A 71 -19.77 2.48 -26.20
C VAL A 71 -18.80 2.93 -27.27
N PRO A 72 -18.12 2.00 -27.97
CA PRO A 72 -17.30 2.34 -29.13
C PRO A 72 -18.18 2.73 -30.32
N ASP A 73 -17.82 3.83 -30.96
CA ASP A 73 -18.42 4.28 -32.21
C ASP A 73 -17.64 3.67 -33.39
N THR A 74 -17.93 2.41 -33.68
CA THR A 74 -17.26 1.67 -34.75
C THR A 74 -17.56 2.20 -36.15
N GLU A 75 -18.61 3.01 -36.32
CA GLU A 75 -18.92 3.66 -37.60
C GLU A 75 -17.92 4.77 -37.92
N ASN A 76 -17.33 5.38 -36.89
CA ASN A 76 -16.31 6.43 -36.99
C ASN A 76 -14.90 5.93 -36.63
N ALA A 77 -14.65 4.63 -36.83
CA ALA A 77 -13.31 4.08 -36.64
C ALA A 77 -12.38 4.49 -37.80
N ASP A 78 -11.17 4.93 -37.47
CA ASP A 78 -10.18 5.40 -38.44
C ASP A 78 -8.99 4.42 -38.52
N PHE A 79 -8.67 3.98 -39.74
CA PHE A 79 -7.48 3.16 -39.97
C PHE A 79 -6.22 4.01 -39.90
N VAL A 80 -5.31 3.64 -38.99
CA VAL A 80 -4.03 4.32 -38.79
C VAL A 80 -2.97 3.71 -39.68
N GLU A 81 -2.82 2.38 -39.62
CA GLU A 81 -1.78 1.64 -40.35
C GLU A 81 -2.25 0.20 -40.58
N SER A 82 -1.84 -0.41 -41.69
CA SER A 82 -2.02 -1.85 -41.90
C SER A 82 -0.99 -2.43 -42.86
N ASP A 83 -0.68 -3.70 -42.67
CA ASP A 83 0.02 -4.55 -43.63
C ASP A 83 -0.75 -5.86 -43.88
N ALA A 84 -0.09 -6.86 -44.47
CA ALA A 84 -0.73 -8.14 -44.80
C ALA A 84 -1.13 -8.97 -43.55
N PHE A 85 -0.56 -8.67 -42.40
CA PHE A 85 -0.64 -9.44 -41.16
C PHE A 85 -1.09 -8.62 -39.95
N HIS A 86 -0.93 -7.30 -39.95
CA HIS A 86 -1.27 -6.43 -38.83
C HIS A 86 -2.12 -5.25 -39.27
N ALA A 87 -2.97 -4.77 -38.38
CA ALA A 87 -3.74 -3.56 -38.55
C ALA A 87 -3.79 -2.77 -37.24
N LYS A 88 -3.82 -1.45 -37.37
CA LYS A 88 -3.97 -0.50 -36.29
C LYS A 88 -5.06 0.50 -36.66
N PHE A 89 -6.01 0.70 -35.74
CA PHE A 89 -7.13 1.59 -35.96
C PHE A 89 -7.54 2.28 -34.66
N THR A 90 -8.11 3.47 -34.78
CA THR A 90 -8.64 4.25 -33.67
C THR A 90 -10.15 4.21 -33.67
N VAL A 91 -10.76 4.22 -32.49
CA VAL A 91 -12.22 4.19 -32.32
C VAL A 91 -12.62 5.23 -31.28
N PRO A 92 -13.41 6.25 -31.66
CA PRO A 92 -14.04 7.16 -30.72
C PRO A 92 -15.01 6.40 -29.81
N THR A 93 -15.18 6.88 -28.58
CA THR A 93 -16.09 6.25 -27.62
C THR A 93 -16.96 7.27 -26.89
N SER A 94 -18.02 6.79 -26.24
CA SER A 94 -19.02 7.62 -25.55
C SER A 94 -18.46 8.52 -24.42
N ASP A 95 -17.24 8.29 -23.94
CA ASP A 95 -16.56 9.15 -22.97
C ASP A 95 -15.85 10.37 -23.61
N GLY A 96 -15.91 10.50 -24.94
CA GLY A 96 -15.27 11.56 -25.72
C GLY A 96 -13.79 11.31 -26.02
N ARG A 97 -13.23 10.16 -25.63
CA ARG A 97 -11.86 9.73 -25.96
C ARG A 97 -11.86 8.83 -27.19
N GLU A 98 -10.67 8.72 -27.78
CA GLU A 98 -10.38 7.84 -28.90
C GLU A 98 -9.39 6.75 -28.44
N TYR A 99 -9.75 5.49 -28.64
CA TYR A 99 -8.95 4.34 -28.23
C TYR A 99 -8.29 3.68 -29.44
N THR A 100 -7.02 3.31 -29.31
CA THR A 100 -6.26 2.65 -30.38
C THR A 100 -6.27 1.14 -30.18
N PHE A 101 -6.70 0.41 -31.20
CA PHE A 101 -6.68 -1.04 -31.26
C PHE A 101 -5.63 -1.51 -32.25
N THR A 102 -5.06 -2.68 -31.96
CA THR A 102 -4.29 -3.46 -32.93
C THR A 102 -4.97 -4.80 -33.16
N ALA A 103 -4.77 -5.33 -34.35
CA ALA A 103 -5.27 -6.62 -34.78
C ALA A 103 -4.20 -7.35 -35.59
N ALA A 104 -4.13 -8.67 -35.41
CA ALA A 104 -3.24 -9.54 -36.14
C ALA A 104 -4.00 -10.64 -36.88
N LYS A 105 -3.41 -11.09 -37.98
CA LYS A 105 -3.99 -12.10 -38.84
C LYS A 105 -3.42 -13.49 -38.53
N HIS A 106 -4.28 -14.40 -38.08
CA HIS A 106 -3.94 -15.80 -37.81
C HIS A 106 -4.83 -16.72 -38.65
N ASP A 107 -4.23 -17.68 -39.33
CA ASP A 107 -4.93 -18.67 -40.17
C ASP A 107 -5.95 -18.10 -41.17
N GLY A 108 -5.73 -16.86 -41.63
CA GLY A 108 -6.60 -16.19 -42.60
C GLY A 108 -7.66 -15.27 -41.99
N GLU A 109 -7.83 -15.30 -40.67
CA GLU A 109 -8.81 -14.50 -39.92
C GLU A 109 -8.12 -13.40 -39.09
N TRP A 110 -8.84 -12.33 -38.80
CA TRP A 110 -8.33 -11.19 -38.04
C TRP A 110 -8.80 -11.27 -36.59
N PHE A 111 -7.87 -11.08 -35.66
CA PHE A 111 -8.10 -11.10 -34.23
C PHE A 111 -7.61 -9.80 -33.62
N LEU A 112 -8.26 -9.33 -32.55
CA LEU A 112 -7.77 -8.21 -31.77
C LEU A 112 -6.56 -8.65 -30.95
N GLU A 113 -5.61 -7.74 -30.73
CA GLU A 113 -4.51 -7.97 -29.80
C GLU A 113 -4.75 -7.27 -28.47
N ASN A 114 -5.69 -6.31 -28.41
CA ASN A 114 -5.95 -5.48 -27.24
C ASN A 114 -7.46 -5.43 -26.94
N SER A 115 -7.81 -5.33 -25.65
CA SER A 115 -9.19 -5.24 -25.15
C SER A 115 -9.59 -3.79 -24.92
N LEU A 116 -10.80 -3.37 -25.33
CA LEU A 116 -11.29 -2.01 -25.02
C LEU A 116 -11.35 -1.77 -23.51
N PHE A 117 -11.74 -2.79 -22.74
CA PHE A 117 -11.79 -2.69 -21.28
C PHE A 117 -10.39 -2.50 -20.67
N LEU A 118 -9.39 -3.26 -21.14
CA LEU A 118 -8.01 -3.09 -20.67
C LEU A 118 -7.39 -1.78 -21.18
N LEU A 119 -7.66 -1.37 -22.42
CA LEU A 119 -7.23 -0.07 -22.95
C LEU A 119 -7.86 1.10 -22.19
N TRP A 120 -9.11 0.96 -21.79
CA TRP A 120 -9.82 1.91 -20.94
C TRP A 120 -9.24 1.95 -19.52
N LEU A 121 -8.90 0.80 -18.94
CA LEU A 121 -8.19 0.72 -17.66
C LEU A 121 -6.78 1.32 -17.73
N ASP A 122 -6.02 1.01 -18.78
CA ASP A 122 -4.66 1.52 -19.00
C ASP A 122 -4.70 3.03 -19.25
N GLY A 123 -5.70 3.53 -20.01
CA GLY A 123 -5.91 4.95 -20.25
C GLY A 123 -6.47 5.74 -19.07
N ARG A 124 -6.58 5.14 -17.88
CA ARG A 124 -7.25 5.71 -16.71
C ARG A 124 -6.29 6.16 -15.59
N SER A 125 -5.13 5.54 -15.40
CA SER A 125 -4.08 6.17 -14.57
C SER A 125 -2.68 5.63 -14.88
N ASP A 126 -1.91 6.45 -15.58
CA ASP A 126 -0.45 6.37 -15.74
C ASP A 126 0.23 7.49 -14.94
N VAL A 127 -0.34 7.88 -13.79
CA VAL A 127 0.33 8.86 -12.93
C VAL A 127 1.58 8.20 -12.35
N LYS A 128 2.69 8.39 -13.06
CA LYS A 128 4.01 8.05 -12.57
C LYS A 128 4.35 8.96 -11.40
N TRP A 129 5.20 8.47 -10.50
CA TRP A 129 5.71 9.26 -9.38
C TRP A 129 6.17 10.66 -9.79
N GLU A 130 7.00 10.73 -10.82
CA GLU A 130 7.55 11.96 -11.40
C GLU A 130 6.49 12.96 -11.89
N ASP A 131 5.30 12.46 -12.25
CA ASP A 131 4.19 13.25 -12.78
C ASP A 131 3.06 13.46 -11.76
N SER A 132 3.12 12.81 -10.60
CA SER A 132 2.05 12.80 -9.59
C SER A 132 1.83 14.11 -8.86
N GLY A 133 2.81 15.01 -8.89
CA GLY A 133 2.77 16.26 -8.14
C GLY A 133 2.75 16.06 -6.62
N LEU A 134 2.87 14.83 -6.12
CA LEU A 134 2.90 14.53 -4.69
C LEU A 134 4.16 15.12 -4.05
N LYS A 135 3.92 15.98 -3.08
CA LYS A 135 4.80 16.26 -1.95
C LYS A 135 3.89 16.23 -0.72
N PRO A 136 4.06 15.31 0.24
CA PRO A 136 5.16 14.35 0.45
C PRO A 136 4.82 12.86 0.20
N GLY A 137 5.83 12.00 0.00
CA GLY A 137 5.69 10.54 -0.17
C GLY A 137 7.01 9.81 -0.53
N GLN A 138 7.00 8.84 -1.46
CA GLN A 138 8.18 8.07 -1.90
C GLN A 138 9.42 8.95 -2.12
N ASN A 139 10.58 8.49 -1.67
CA ASN A 139 11.89 9.17 -1.76
C ASN A 139 12.05 10.42 -0.88
N GLU A 140 11.14 10.68 0.06
CA GLU A 140 11.34 11.64 1.13
C GLU A 140 11.91 11.00 2.40
N GLY A 141 12.51 11.85 3.23
CA GLY A 141 13.12 11.42 4.48
C GLY A 141 14.36 10.55 4.34
N SER A 142 14.75 10.00 5.48
CA SER A 142 15.95 9.17 5.64
C SER A 142 15.72 7.74 5.14
N ALA A 143 14.49 7.22 5.24
CA ALA A 143 14.17 5.86 4.85
C ALA A 143 13.58 5.71 3.43
N LYS A 144 13.28 6.81 2.72
CA LYS A 144 12.93 6.90 1.29
C LYS A 144 11.84 5.95 0.75
N ARG A 145 12.10 4.64 0.73
CA ARG A 145 11.24 3.55 0.25
C ARG A 145 11.34 2.37 1.21
N LEU A 146 10.23 1.65 1.40
CA LEU A 146 10.19 0.38 2.11
C LEU A 146 10.65 -0.77 1.20
N THR A 147 11.86 -0.70 0.68
CA THR A 147 12.45 -1.73 -0.20
C THR A 147 13.89 -2.00 0.18
N GLY A 148 14.44 -3.12 -0.28
CA GLY A 148 15.78 -3.59 0.06
C GLY A 148 15.85 -4.08 1.51
N LYS A 149 17.02 -3.92 2.14
CA LYS A 149 17.24 -4.26 3.54
C LYS A 149 16.84 -3.11 4.44
N CYS A 150 15.80 -3.29 5.25
CA CYS A 150 15.36 -2.27 6.20
C CYS A 150 15.51 -2.75 7.65
N LEU A 151 16.13 -1.94 8.51
CA LEU A 151 16.28 -2.21 9.93
C LEU A 151 15.23 -1.45 10.77
N VAL A 152 14.45 -2.19 11.56
CA VAL A 152 13.51 -1.67 12.56
C VAL A 152 14.14 -1.80 13.95
N ILE A 153 14.52 -0.66 14.53
CA ILE A 153 15.20 -0.60 15.82
C ILE A 153 14.18 -0.35 16.92
N ASN A 154 14.03 -1.30 17.84
CA ASN A 154 13.25 -1.13 19.06
C ASN A 154 14.10 -0.45 20.14
N LEU A 155 13.59 0.67 20.66
CA LEU A 155 14.20 1.41 21.77
C LEU A 155 13.19 1.53 22.91
N PHE A 156 13.47 0.87 24.03
CA PHE A 156 12.62 0.88 25.22
C PHE A 156 13.07 1.94 26.22
N ILE A 157 12.15 2.77 26.70
CA ILE A 157 12.46 3.87 27.62
C ILE A 157 11.75 3.69 28.95
N ASP A 158 12.56 3.57 30.01
CA ASP A 158 12.13 3.81 31.38
C ASP A 158 12.15 5.32 31.65
N ASP A 159 11.04 5.89 32.12
CA ASP A 159 10.95 7.29 32.49
C ASP A 159 10.73 7.46 34.01
N ALA A 160 10.47 8.69 34.46
CA ALA A 160 10.29 8.97 35.88
C ALA A 160 9.08 8.26 36.53
N VAL A 161 8.08 7.87 35.74
CA VAL A 161 6.77 7.40 36.22
C VAL A 161 6.36 6.03 35.65
N SER A 162 7.05 5.55 34.62
CA SER A 162 6.80 4.28 33.94
C SER A 162 8.10 3.51 33.70
N LYS A 163 8.01 2.18 33.75
CA LYS A 163 9.15 1.27 33.55
C LYS A 163 8.72 0.02 32.84
N TRP A 164 9.63 -0.55 32.07
CA TRP A 164 9.41 -1.81 31.38
C TRP A 164 9.63 -3.02 32.30
N SER A 165 8.70 -3.97 32.24
CA SER A 165 8.93 -5.33 32.73
C SER A 165 9.39 -6.22 31.58
N ASP A 166 9.98 -7.38 31.90
CA ASP A 166 10.38 -8.37 30.90
C ASP A 166 9.18 -8.87 30.07
N ASP A 167 8.03 -9.07 30.72
CA ASP A 167 6.79 -9.53 30.09
C ASP A 167 6.21 -8.45 29.16
N ASP A 168 6.23 -7.18 29.58
CA ASP A 168 5.76 -6.08 28.74
C ASP A 168 6.64 -5.89 27.50
N ILE A 169 7.97 -6.02 27.64
CA ILE A 169 8.89 -5.97 26.49
C ILE A 169 8.56 -7.09 25.49
N GLU A 170 8.35 -8.31 25.98
CA GLU A 170 8.01 -9.46 25.14
C GLU A 170 6.64 -9.27 24.47
N GLY A 171 5.65 -8.73 25.19
CA GLY A 171 4.35 -8.37 24.64
C GLY A 171 4.45 -7.32 23.53
N THR A 172 5.22 -6.25 23.75
CA THR A 172 5.49 -5.24 22.72
C THR A 172 6.17 -5.82 21.49
N LEU A 173 7.22 -6.62 21.68
CA LEU A 173 7.92 -7.26 20.56
C LEU A 173 7.01 -8.23 19.79
N ALA A 174 6.06 -8.90 20.46
CA ALA A 174 5.08 -9.72 19.76
C ALA A 174 4.18 -8.89 18.83
N PHE A 175 3.76 -7.69 19.24
CA PHE A 175 3.02 -6.78 18.36
C PHE A 175 3.87 -6.26 17.19
N VAL A 176 5.14 -5.88 17.45
CA VAL A 176 6.07 -5.45 16.40
C VAL A 176 6.30 -6.57 15.37
N ASN A 177 6.54 -7.79 15.84
CA ASN A 177 6.75 -8.95 14.96
C ASN A 177 5.50 -9.25 14.14
N ALA A 178 4.31 -9.28 14.75
CA ALA A 178 3.07 -9.50 14.00
C ALA A 178 2.82 -8.40 12.94
N GLY A 179 3.12 -7.14 13.26
CA GLY A 179 3.01 -6.04 12.30
C GLY A 179 4.02 -6.13 11.15
N THR A 180 5.26 -6.50 11.44
CA THR A 180 6.32 -6.63 10.42
C THR A 180 6.21 -7.90 9.57
N ASP A 181 5.70 -9.00 10.14
CA ASP A 181 5.32 -10.21 9.41
C ASP A 181 4.20 -9.90 8.41
N PHE A 182 3.18 -9.14 8.83
CA PHE A 182 2.12 -8.66 7.95
C PHE A 182 2.69 -7.82 6.80
N ILE A 183 3.55 -6.85 7.08
CA ILE A 183 4.17 -6.00 6.04
C ILE A 183 5.01 -6.84 5.07
N SER A 184 5.77 -7.81 5.56
CA SER A 184 6.58 -8.71 4.72
C SER A 184 5.71 -9.56 3.80
N ALA A 185 4.59 -10.11 4.32
CA ALA A 185 3.64 -10.87 3.52
C ALA A 185 2.94 -10.00 2.46
N GLN A 186 2.59 -8.76 2.79
CA GLN A 186 2.04 -7.81 1.82
C GLN A 186 3.09 -7.46 0.74
N ALA A 187 4.34 -7.22 1.13
CA ALA A 187 5.43 -6.93 0.18
C ALA A 187 5.62 -8.09 -0.82
N GLU A 188 5.62 -9.33 -0.33
CA GLU A 188 5.68 -10.52 -1.18
C GLU A 188 4.49 -10.59 -2.15
N ALA A 189 3.27 -10.32 -1.69
CA ALA A 189 2.07 -10.28 -2.53
C ALA A 189 2.14 -9.20 -3.62
N TYR A 190 2.80 -8.08 -3.33
CA TYR A 190 3.07 -7.01 -4.31
C TYR A 190 4.29 -7.28 -5.20
N GLY A 191 5.08 -8.33 -4.93
CA GLY A 191 6.32 -8.62 -5.63
C GLY A 191 7.44 -7.62 -5.32
N ALA A 192 7.36 -6.91 -4.20
CA ALA A 192 8.36 -5.93 -3.78
C ALA A 192 9.60 -6.61 -3.19
N ASP A 193 10.80 -6.11 -3.54
CA ASP A 193 12.04 -6.53 -2.91
C ASP A 193 12.15 -5.90 -1.51
N LEU A 194 11.84 -6.67 -0.47
CA LEU A 194 11.91 -6.22 0.93
C LEU A 194 12.48 -7.32 1.83
N SER A 195 13.42 -6.93 2.68
CA SER A 195 13.94 -7.71 3.79
C SER A 195 13.92 -6.88 5.07
N LEU A 196 12.98 -7.19 5.97
CA LEU A 196 12.88 -6.54 7.27
C LEU A 196 13.75 -7.24 8.31
N TYR A 197 14.55 -6.45 9.02
CA TYR A 197 15.34 -6.88 10.16
C TYR A 197 14.81 -6.15 11.38
N VAL A 198 14.34 -6.87 12.39
CA VAL A 198 13.75 -6.27 13.60
C VAL A 198 14.63 -6.62 14.79
N THR A 199 14.98 -5.64 15.62
CA THR A 199 15.76 -5.93 16.83
C THR A 199 14.93 -6.74 17.81
N ASP A 200 15.48 -7.86 18.27
CA ASP A 200 14.88 -8.69 19.31
C ASP A 200 15.13 -8.10 20.71
N LYS A 201 14.66 -8.79 21.75
CA LYS A 201 14.86 -8.38 23.15
C LYS A 201 16.33 -8.16 23.53
N ARG A 202 17.27 -8.89 22.90
CA ARG A 202 18.70 -8.78 23.22
C ARG A 202 19.38 -7.65 22.46
N SER A 203 18.98 -7.41 21.21
CA SER A 203 19.58 -6.38 20.36
C SER A 203 18.88 -5.03 20.44
N SER A 204 17.73 -4.94 21.11
CA SER A 204 17.04 -3.66 21.37
C SER A 204 17.85 -2.72 22.26
N VAL A 205 17.60 -1.42 22.12
CA VAL A 205 18.24 -0.37 22.93
C VAL A 205 17.38 -0.08 24.16
N TYR A 206 18.01 0.04 25.32
CA TYR A 206 17.32 0.31 26.59
C TYR A 206 17.83 1.62 27.20
N LEU A 207 16.95 2.60 27.33
CA LEU A 207 17.26 3.90 27.93
C LEU A 207 16.51 4.10 29.23
N LYS A 208 17.12 4.89 30.11
CA LYS A 208 16.49 5.33 31.35
C LYS A 208 16.67 6.82 31.53
N THR A 209 15.59 7.51 31.86
CA THR A 209 15.59 8.94 32.13
C THR A 209 14.87 9.26 33.44
N SER A 210 15.31 10.31 34.11
CA SER A 210 14.62 10.87 35.28
C SER A 210 13.54 11.89 34.89
N ARG A 211 13.32 12.13 33.60
CA ARG A 211 12.26 13.00 33.09
C ARG A 211 10.95 12.21 32.99
N ASN A 212 9.82 12.85 33.24
CA ASN A 212 8.53 12.30 32.86
C ASN A 212 8.34 12.62 31.36
N ILE A 213 8.31 11.60 30.50
CA ILE A 213 8.07 11.83 29.09
C ILE A 213 6.60 12.25 28.93
N THR A 214 6.31 13.21 28.06
CA THR A 214 4.93 13.63 27.82
C THR A 214 4.16 12.57 27.04
N THR A 215 2.82 12.58 27.10
CA THR A 215 1.94 11.83 26.19
C THR A 215 1.28 12.75 25.15
N SER A 216 1.63 14.04 25.16
CA SER A 216 1.15 15.02 24.18
C SER A 216 1.89 14.83 22.85
N MET A 217 1.13 14.83 21.76
CA MET A 217 1.68 14.83 20.39
C MET A 217 2.20 16.22 19.98
N GLU A 218 1.91 17.27 20.76
CA GLU A 218 2.34 18.65 20.46
C GLU A 218 3.75 18.98 20.95
N ASP A 219 4.40 18.07 21.69
CA ASP A 219 5.78 18.24 22.14
C ASP A 219 6.71 17.54 21.15
N TYR A 220 7.22 18.29 20.18
CA TYR A 220 8.08 17.74 19.13
C TYR A 220 9.56 17.64 19.53
N LEU A 221 9.95 18.18 20.70
CA LEU A 221 11.36 18.31 21.08
C LEU A 221 11.81 17.35 22.16
N TRP A 222 10.90 16.63 22.82
CA TRP A 222 11.27 15.77 23.95
C TRP A 222 12.31 14.71 23.60
N ILE A 223 12.28 14.17 22.36
CA ILE A 223 13.25 13.16 21.89
C ILE A 223 14.64 13.79 21.79
N GLU A 224 14.77 14.96 21.16
CA GLU A 224 16.07 15.63 21.05
C GLU A 224 16.61 16.03 22.42
N LEU A 225 15.73 16.49 23.30
CA LEU A 225 16.04 16.82 24.69
C LEU A 225 16.44 15.61 25.55
N LEU A 226 16.04 14.38 25.16
CA LEU A 226 16.48 13.15 25.82
C LEU A 226 17.97 12.88 25.58
N PHE A 227 18.48 13.24 24.41
CA PHE A 227 19.85 12.95 23.99
C PHE A 227 20.82 14.13 24.07
N ALA A 228 20.33 15.37 24.12
CA ALA A 228 21.14 16.60 24.05
C ALA A 228 22.33 16.64 25.04
N ASP A 229 22.10 16.18 26.27
CA ASP A 229 23.09 16.17 27.35
C ASP A 229 23.84 14.82 27.48
N THR A 230 23.61 13.88 26.56
CA THR A 230 24.26 12.57 26.53
C THR A 230 25.49 12.58 25.63
N THR A 231 26.32 11.53 25.69
CA THR A 231 27.43 11.34 24.76
C THR A 231 26.96 11.14 23.31
N TYR A 232 25.73 10.69 23.12
CA TYR A 232 25.13 10.42 21.80
C TYR A 232 24.68 11.69 21.07
N ARG A 233 24.38 12.77 21.80
CA ARG A 233 23.89 14.08 21.31
C ARG A 233 22.49 14.09 20.69
N ASN A 234 22.12 13.08 19.92
CA ASN A 234 20.81 12.92 19.29
C ASN A 234 20.45 11.43 19.15
N LEU A 235 19.27 11.14 18.60
CA LEU A 235 18.80 9.76 18.40
C LEU A 235 19.70 8.98 17.43
N GLU A 236 20.12 9.60 16.33
CA GLU A 236 20.99 8.99 15.32
C GLU A 236 22.34 8.56 15.92
N GLY A 237 23.00 9.46 16.66
CA GLY A 237 24.24 9.16 17.36
C GLY A 237 24.09 8.08 18.43
N CYS A 238 22.88 7.88 18.97
CA CYS A 238 22.59 6.76 19.85
C CYS A 238 22.55 5.46 19.04
N VAL A 239 21.74 5.37 17.99
CA VAL A 239 21.59 4.13 17.22
C VAL A 239 22.88 3.73 16.50
N SER A 240 23.63 4.67 15.92
CA SER A 240 24.92 4.41 15.26
C SER A 240 26.01 3.92 16.22
N SER A 241 25.79 3.99 17.53
CA SER A 241 26.69 3.41 18.53
C SER A 241 26.43 1.92 18.83
N TYR A 242 25.25 1.41 18.44
CA TYR A 242 24.82 0.01 18.64
C TYR A 242 24.75 -0.78 17.33
N PHE A 243 24.52 -0.11 16.20
CA PHE A 243 24.26 -0.76 14.91
C PHE A 243 25.17 -0.20 13.82
N ASP A 244 25.60 -1.08 12.91
CA ASP A 244 26.24 -0.69 11.65
C ASP A 244 25.15 -0.36 10.63
N LEU A 245 24.77 0.91 10.57
CA LEU A 245 23.64 1.36 9.74
C LEU A 245 23.94 1.29 8.24
N ASP A 246 25.22 1.25 7.85
CA ASP A 246 25.64 1.16 6.44
C ASP A 246 25.36 -0.24 5.84
N GLU A 247 25.03 -1.25 6.66
CA GLU A 247 24.63 -2.58 6.19
C GLU A 247 23.19 -2.64 5.64
N TYR A 248 22.40 -1.60 5.89
CA TYR A 248 20.98 -1.52 5.54
C TYR A 248 20.74 -0.40 4.55
N ASP A 249 19.82 -0.62 3.62
CA ASP A 249 19.42 0.41 2.65
C ASP A 249 18.64 1.53 3.36
N ASN A 250 17.83 1.16 4.37
CA ASN A 250 17.01 2.07 5.16
C ASN A 250 16.90 1.60 6.62
N TRP A 251 16.61 2.51 7.54
CA TRP A 251 16.37 2.15 8.95
C TRP A 251 15.41 3.13 9.63
N CYS A 252 14.74 2.66 10.67
CA CYS A 252 13.82 3.46 11.46
C CYS A 252 13.82 3.03 12.95
N VAL A 253 13.28 3.88 13.82
CA VAL A 253 13.26 3.63 15.27
C VAL A 253 11.84 3.62 15.82
N LEU A 254 11.49 2.59 16.59
CA LEU A 254 10.29 2.55 17.42
C LEU A 254 10.68 2.87 18.87
N LEU A 255 10.27 4.03 19.38
CA LEU A 255 10.49 4.45 20.77
C LEU A 255 9.31 3.98 21.63
N HIS A 256 9.54 2.96 22.44
CA HIS A 256 8.51 2.34 23.28
C HIS A 256 8.48 2.95 24.68
N ILE A 257 7.31 3.39 25.11
CA ILE A 257 7.09 3.93 26.47
C ILE A 257 5.95 3.18 27.16
N ASN A 258 6.21 2.63 28.36
CA ASN A 258 5.25 1.81 29.11
C ASN A 258 4.20 2.65 29.86
N LYS A 259 3.40 3.42 29.11
CA LYS A 259 2.27 4.19 29.64
C LYS A 259 1.18 4.37 28.59
N MET A 260 -0.04 4.61 29.05
CA MET A 260 -1.17 4.96 28.19
C MET A 260 -0.92 6.28 27.46
N GLY A 261 -1.01 6.24 26.14
CA GLY A 261 -0.90 7.37 25.24
C GLY A 261 -1.34 6.96 23.83
N ARG A 262 -1.46 7.93 22.93
CA ARG A 262 -1.72 7.66 21.51
C ARG A 262 -0.39 7.62 20.77
N SER A 263 -0.11 6.54 20.06
CA SER A 263 1.08 6.40 19.22
C SER A 263 1.06 7.39 18.05
N TYR A 264 2.25 7.72 17.55
CA TYR A 264 2.40 8.60 16.39
C TYR A 264 3.76 8.43 15.72
N ALA A 265 3.77 8.59 14.40
CA ALA A 265 4.98 8.66 13.58
C ALA A 265 5.50 10.10 13.45
N LEU A 266 6.83 10.22 13.43
CA LEU A 266 7.59 11.43 13.14
C LEU A 266 8.49 11.14 11.93
N ALA A 267 7.87 11.15 10.75
CA ALA A 267 8.58 10.94 9.50
C ALA A 267 9.42 12.17 9.12
N CYS A 268 10.60 11.97 8.52
CA CYS A 268 11.49 13.05 8.05
C CYS A 268 10.95 13.68 6.77
N ASN A 269 9.80 14.31 6.87
CA ASN A 269 9.02 14.77 5.75
C ASN A 269 9.12 16.29 5.63
N SER A 270 9.53 16.75 4.44
CA SER A 270 9.85 18.16 4.16
C SER A 270 8.65 19.11 4.26
N THR A 271 7.43 18.56 4.31
CA THR A 271 6.16 19.29 4.40
C THR A 271 5.79 19.63 5.84
N PHE A 272 6.30 18.87 6.82
CA PHE A 272 6.10 19.20 8.23
C PHE A 272 7.14 20.21 8.69
N TYR A 273 6.77 21.06 9.65
CA TYR A 273 7.56 22.20 10.13
C TYR A 273 8.96 21.82 10.68
N ASP A 274 9.22 20.53 10.87
CA ASP A 274 10.26 20.03 11.76
C ASP A 274 11.33 19.19 11.04
N TYR A 275 11.29 19.06 9.70
CA TYR A 275 12.29 18.26 8.96
C TYR A 275 13.74 18.74 9.14
N ASN A 276 13.93 19.99 9.57
CA ASN A 276 15.24 20.56 9.91
C ASN A 276 15.71 20.21 11.33
N ILE A 277 14.84 19.69 12.18
CA ILE A 277 15.13 19.41 13.59
C ILE A 277 15.71 18.00 13.74
N TYR A 278 15.32 17.07 12.87
CA TYR A 278 15.60 15.66 13.10
C TYR A 278 15.80 14.89 11.78
N SER A 279 16.76 13.95 11.76
CA SER A 279 17.33 13.34 10.55
C SER A 279 17.01 11.87 10.34
N SER A 280 16.25 11.26 11.25
CA SER A 280 15.94 9.83 11.26
C SER A 280 14.45 9.55 11.44
N GLU A 281 13.93 8.57 10.69
CA GLU A 281 12.54 8.13 10.84
C GLU A 281 12.31 7.51 12.21
N ARG A 282 11.23 7.93 12.88
CA ARG A 282 10.89 7.35 14.18
C ARG A 282 9.40 7.38 14.48
N ALA A 283 8.92 6.41 15.24
CA ALA A 283 7.58 6.44 15.81
C ALA A 283 7.65 6.31 17.34
N VAL A 284 6.70 6.93 18.02
CA VAL A 284 6.53 6.82 19.47
C VAL A 284 5.38 5.86 19.73
N MET A 285 5.69 4.76 20.39
CA MET A 285 4.76 3.67 20.69
C MET A 285 4.44 3.68 22.18
N TYR A 286 3.20 4.03 22.50
CA TYR A 286 2.69 3.91 23.87
C TYR A 286 2.10 2.54 24.09
N TYR A 287 2.46 1.93 25.21
CA TYR A 287 2.02 0.58 25.54
C TYR A 287 0.89 0.57 26.57
N SER A 288 -0.15 -0.21 26.27
CA SER A 288 -1.24 -0.52 27.18
C SER A 288 -1.92 -1.82 26.73
N THR A 289 -2.13 -2.74 27.67
CA THR A 289 -2.94 -3.96 27.45
C THR A 289 -4.36 -3.84 27.98
N ASP A 290 -4.73 -2.66 28.48
CA ASP A 290 -6.09 -2.35 28.92
C ASP A 290 -7.01 -2.24 27.71
N THR A 291 -7.79 -3.28 27.42
CA THR A 291 -8.69 -3.34 26.25
C THR A 291 -9.85 -2.35 26.31
N ASP A 292 -10.12 -1.73 27.47
CA ASP A 292 -11.12 -0.65 27.59
C ASP A 292 -10.55 0.70 27.14
N TYR A 293 -9.23 0.82 27.01
CA TYR A 293 -8.57 2.01 26.50
C TYR A 293 -8.60 2.06 24.98
N THR A 294 -9.12 3.14 24.39
CA THR A 294 -9.28 3.27 22.92
C THR A 294 -7.98 3.10 22.12
N TYR A 295 -6.82 3.40 22.71
CA TYR A 295 -5.50 3.25 22.07
C TYR A 295 -4.68 2.13 22.69
N TYR A 296 -5.32 1.06 23.16
CA TYR A 296 -4.61 -0.12 23.61
C TYR A 296 -3.77 -0.72 22.48
N SER A 297 -2.67 -1.37 22.86
CA SER A 297 -1.70 -1.89 21.92
C SER A 297 -2.28 -3.04 21.11
N VAL A 298 -2.22 -2.90 19.79
CA VAL A 298 -2.58 -3.93 18.80
C VAL A 298 -1.53 -3.95 17.70
N ALA A 299 -1.29 -5.11 17.10
CA ALA A 299 -0.29 -5.26 16.03
C ALA A 299 -0.53 -4.30 14.85
N GLY A 300 -1.80 -4.04 14.51
CA GLY A 300 -2.15 -3.12 13.42
C GLY A 300 -1.64 -1.70 13.64
N THR A 301 -1.60 -1.20 14.89
CA THR A 301 -1.02 0.11 15.19
C THR A 301 0.49 0.13 14.92
N TYR A 302 1.22 -0.93 15.27
CA TYR A 302 2.65 -0.98 14.99
C TYR A 302 2.93 -1.03 13.48
N ALA A 303 2.14 -1.78 12.72
CA ALA A 303 2.25 -1.79 11.26
C ALA A 303 1.92 -0.41 10.65
N HIS A 304 0.84 0.21 11.11
CA HIS A 304 0.38 1.53 10.66
C HIS A 304 1.46 2.62 10.89
N GLU A 305 1.98 2.71 12.12
CA GLU A 305 3.02 3.69 12.44
C GLU A 305 4.33 3.40 11.69
N LEU A 306 4.68 2.13 11.46
CA LEU A 306 5.86 1.78 10.66
C LEU A 306 5.70 2.24 9.21
N LEU A 307 4.54 2.06 8.60
CA LEU A 307 4.28 2.45 7.21
C LEU A 307 4.42 3.97 7.01
N HIS A 308 4.01 4.78 7.99
CA HIS A 308 4.22 6.23 7.96
C HIS A 308 5.70 6.62 7.84
N LEU A 309 6.60 5.84 8.46
CA LEU A 309 8.05 6.09 8.40
C LEU A 309 8.64 5.94 7.00
N PHE A 310 7.90 5.31 6.08
CA PHE A 310 8.29 5.14 4.69
C PHE A 310 7.38 5.92 3.73
N GLY A 311 6.65 6.92 4.24
CA GLY A 311 5.90 7.87 3.43
C GLY A 311 4.41 7.56 3.26
N ALA A 312 3.88 6.50 3.89
CA ALA A 312 2.44 6.28 3.86
C ALA A 312 1.68 7.44 4.52
N GLY A 313 0.55 7.84 3.92
CA GLY A 313 -0.37 8.83 4.49
C GLY A 313 -1.51 8.18 5.25
N ASP A 314 -2.06 8.91 6.21
CA ASP A 314 -3.32 8.55 6.88
C ASP A 314 -4.47 8.56 5.87
N LEU A 315 -5.32 7.53 5.93
CA LEU A 315 -6.49 7.38 5.07
C LEU A 315 -7.82 7.41 5.83
N TYR A 316 -7.83 7.91 7.08
CA TYR A 316 -9.08 8.18 7.78
C TYR A 316 -9.86 9.32 7.07
N ASP A 317 -11.18 9.32 7.19
CA ASP A 317 -12.10 10.25 6.50
C ASP A 317 -11.73 11.73 6.58
N ASN A 318 -11.04 12.15 7.65
CA ASN A 318 -10.64 13.54 7.85
C ASN A 318 -9.33 13.93 7.14
N PHE A 319 -8.64 12.99 6.48
CA PHE A 319 -7.39 13.22 5.75
C PHE A 319 -7.56 13.16 4.22
N ILE A 320 -8.65 12.55 3.75
CA ILE A 320 -8.91 12.32 2.33
C ILE A 320 -10.23 12.98 1.92
N SER A 321 -10.40 13.24 0.61
CA SER A 321 -11.67 13.78 0.11
C SER A 321 -12.82 12.76 0.27
N PRO A 322 -14.09 13.21 0.38
CA PRO A 322 -15.23 12.30 0.46
C PRO A 322 -15.30 11.27 -0.68
N ASP A 323 -15.00 11.68 -1.92
CA ASP A 323 -14.98 10.80 -3.09
C ASP A 323 -13.87 9.73 -2.97
N ALA A 324 -12.75 10.08 -2.36
CA ALA A 324 -11.65 9.16 -2.10
C ALA A 324 -11.95 8.22 -0.92
N ALA A 325 -12.66 8.69 0.10
CA ALA A 325 -13.15 7.85 1.20
C ALA A 325 -14.17 6.81 0.70
N GLU A 326 -15.13 7.22 -0.14
CA GLU A 326 -16.09 6.29 -0.77
C GLU A 326 -15.36 5.23 -1.62
N ALA A 327 -14.36 5.65 -2.41
CA ALA A 327 -13.54 4.71 -3.16
C ALA A 327 -12.76 3.76 -2.25
N LEU A 328 -12.16 4.26 -1.17
CA LEU A 328 -11.43 3.40 -0.24
C LEU A 328 -12.36 2.40 0.46
N GLU A 329 -13.53 2.84 0.92
CA GLU A 329 -14.54 1.97 1.56
C GLU A 329 -15.08 0.91 0.59
N HIS A 330 -15.25 1.25 -0.70
CA HIS A 330 -15.76 0.30 -1.69
C HIS A 330 -14.72 -0.72 -2.15
N PHE A 331 -13.49 -0.26 -2.42
CA PHE A 331 -12.46 -1.07 -3.08
C PHE A 331 -11.47 -1.69 -2.10
N TYR A 332 -11.29 -1.09 -0.92
CA TYR A 332 -10.32 -1.54 0.08
C TYR A 332 -10.72 -1.16 1.53
N PRO A 333 -11.91 -1.58 2.02
CA PRO A 333 -12.47 -1.20 3.33
C PRO A 333 -11.58 -1.54 4.54
N ASN A 334 -10.67 -2.50 4.41
CA ASN A 334 -9.74 -2.91 5.47
C ASN A 334 -8.31 -2.42 5.21
N ALA A 335 -8.14 -1.26 4.57
CA ALA A 335 -6.82 -0.65 4.41
C ALA A 335 -6.23 -0.33 5.79
N ILE A 336 -5.02 -0.82 6.07
CA ILE A 336 -4.38 -0.61 7.38
C ILE A 336 -4.16 0.88 7.70
N MET A 337 -4.12 1.74 6.68
CA MET A 337 -4.00 3.19 6.84
C MET A 337 -5.32 3.91 7.13
N SER A 338 -6.48 3.23 7.05
CA SER A 338 -7.80 3.79 7.41
C SER A 338 -8.44 3.12 8.64
N VAL A 339 -8.02 1.91 8.98
CA VAL A 339 -8.50 1.18 10.15
C VAL A 339 -7.39 0.27 10.70
N VAL A 340 -7.29 0.19 12.03
CA VAL A 340 -6.30 -0.65 12.73
C VAL A 340 -6.98 -1.58 13.73
N GLY A 341 -6.36 -2.73 13.97
CA GLY A 341 -6.85 -3.72 14.94
C GLY A 341 -5.83 -4.84 15.17
N ASN A 342 -6.23 -5.86 15.92
CA ASN A 342 -5.33 -6.94 16.30
C ASN A 342 -5.38 -8.16 15.37
N ASP A 343 -6.47 -8.34 14.63
CA ASP A 343 -6.59 -9.43 13.66
C ASP A 343 -5.92 -9.03 12.34
N MET A 344 -4.61 -9.30 12.24
CA MET A 344 -3.79 -8.90 11.09
C MET A 344 -4.27 -9.51 9.77
N GLU A 345 -4.99 -10.63 9.80
CA GLU A 345 -5.53 -11.25 8.59
C GLU A 345 -6.63 -10.39 7.95
N MET A 346 -7.31 -9.54 8.73
CA MET A 346 -8.37 -8.62 8.24
C MET A 346 -7.85 -7.49 7.39
N PHE A 347 -6.62 -7.04 7.64
CA PHE A 347 -6.10 -5.83 7.02
C PHE A 347 -5.34 -6.11 5.73
N GLY A 348 -5.09 -5.05 4.97
CA GLY A 348 -4.21 -5.08 3.81
C GLY A 348 -3.58 -3.72 3.53
N ILE A 349 -2.58 -3.70 2.66
CA ILE A 349 -1.98 -2.47 2.14
C ILE A 349 -2.65 -2.17 0.79
N CYS A 350 -3.36 -1.05 0.67
CA CYS A 350 -4.03 -0.69 -0.57
C CYS A 350 -3.00 -0.18 -1.61
N PRO A 351 -3.35 -0.17 -2.92
CA PRO A 351 -2.44 0.29 -3.96
C PRO A 351 -1.92 1.72 -3.77
N TYR A 352 -2.71 2.64 -3.20
CA TYR A 352 -2.22 3.99 -2.85
C TYR A 352 -1.09 3.93 -1.82
N THR A 353 -1.26 3.17 -0.74
CA THR A 353 -0.20 3.01 0.28
C THR A 353 1.03 2.30 -0.30
N ALA A 354 0.85 1.23 -1.08
CA ALA A 354 1.95 0.54 -1.77
C ALA A 354 2.72 1.47 -2.71
N TYR A 355 1.98 2.35 -3.39
CA TYR A 355 2.55 3.42 -4.21
C TYR A 355 3.19 4.52 -3.36
N LEU A 356 2.79 4.83 -2.14
CA LEU A 356 3.51 5.81 -1.33
C LEU A 356 4.81 5.29 -0.72
N ILE A 357 4.87 3.99 -0.42
CA ILE A 357 6.02 3.37 0.25
C ILE A 357 7.06 2.76 -0.69
N GLY A 358 6.87 2.84 -2.01
CA GLY A 358 7.90 2.39 -2.96
C GLY A 358 7.72 1.00 -3.54
N TRP A 359 6.56 0.34 -3.38
CA TRP A 359 6.37 -1.04 -3.87
C TRP A 359 5.88 -1.12 -5.31
N ILE A 360 5.17 -0.09 -5.77
CA ILE A 360 4.72 0.05 -7.16
C ILE A 360 5.04 1.45 -7.66
N ASP A 361 5.32 1.57 -8.96
CA ASP A 361 5.77 2.83 -9.57
C ASP A 361 4.64 3.64 -10.23
N SER A 362 3.42 3.08 -10.25
CA SER A 362 2.21 3.69 -10.81
C SER A 362 1.01 3.41 -9.91
N ILE A 363 0.12 4.38 -9.76
CA ILE A 363 -1.09 4.21 -8.97
C ILE A 363 -2.30 3.80 -9.84
N PRO A 364 -2.94 2.65 -9.58
CA PRO A 364 -4.13 2.25 -10.33
C PRO A 364 -5.38 3.05 -9.93
N GLU A 365 -6.26 3.35 -10.88
CA GLU A 365 -7.62 3.81 -10.55
C GLU A 365 -8.36 2.75 -9.70
N PRO A 366 -9.31 3.15 -8.82
CA PRO A 366 -9.67 4.53 -8.51
C PRO A 366 -8.83 5.13 -7.37
N PHE A 367 -7.70 4.49 -7.02
CA PHE A 367 -6.87 4.91 -5.89
C PHE A 367 -6.09 6.18 -6.18
N ASP A 368 -5.93 6.55 -7.44
CA ASP A 368 -5.44 7.86 -7.89
C ASP A 368 -6.27 9.04 -7.34
N ARG A 369 -7.55 8.83 -7.00
CA ARG A 369 -8.40 9.83 -6.32
C ARG A 369 -7.86 10.23 -4.95
N LEU A 370 -7.09 9.34 -4.30
CA LEU A 370 -6.45 9.62 -3.01
C LEU A 370 -5.29 10.61 -3.13
N LEU A 371 -4.85 10.95 -4.37
CA LEU A 371 -3.89 12.02 -4.61
C LEU A 371 -4.45 13.42 -4.30
N ILE A 372 -5.78 13.55 -4.21
CA ILE A 372 -6.45 14.82 -3.97
C ILE A 372 -6.69 14.97 -2.46
N PRO A 373 -5.98 15.87 -1.76
CA PRO A 373 -6.18 16.07 -0.32
C PRO A 373 -7.61 16.55 -0.01
N ALA A 374 -8.05 16.32 1.23
CA ALA A 374 -9.23 17.03 1.75
C ALA A 374 -8.97 18.56 1.68
N GLY A 375 -9.92 19.29 1.08
CA GLY A 375 -9.84 20.74 0.87
C GLY A 375 -10.13 21.58 2.12
#